data_AF-A0A328VM46-F1
#
_entry.id   AF-A0A328VM46-F1
#
_cell.length_a   1.000
_cell.length_b   1.000
_cell.length_c   1.000
_cell.angle_alpha   90.00
_cell.angle_beta   90.00
_cell.angle_gamma   90.00
#
_symmetry.space_group_name_H-M   'P 1'
#
loop_
_entity.id
_entity.type
_entity.pdbx_description
1 polymer ?
#
loop_
_entity_poly.entity_id
_entity_poly.type
_entity_poly.pdbx_seq_one_letter_code
_entity_poly.pdbx_strand_id
1 'polypeptide(L)'
;MSEHERTFQAPTPSPSSAPLPLRLVPLSPGLALGPVWLYRSPALQQQSQSQPTAADKGRRLTPEQVAEEQQRLRVAVEQAVAELQALTAQVARTVGKEEAAIFEAHQLILQDPEILDAAIERISQQGLPAEQALREVAEENAQILAALDDELLAARASDVRDATGRVLRLLSGTSTTPLLPQAESVHEPVILVADDLTPSDTATLDPRLVAGICTVFGGPTTHAAIIARSLEIPAVSGLSPDLFARLTPGQRIALDGGRGLLYLNLTPEQERELLQRIQLQQKERAEQQQQRERWRGRPGATADGVPVAIFANVGDEEGAKQAAEQGAEGIGLLRTEFLFGGREQFPDEQEQEAAYRRLFRAFAAGQPQGKTIIARTLDAGADKPFPALEALIGSLQEANPALGLRGARIHLCHEELLRQQLRALLRAAQATGITLQIMFPMIATLEEVRRLRALTEEVLAELEGRGLRLTPRPAVGIMVETPAAALMADVLARAVDFFSIGTNDLYQYVMAVDRTNGRVASLFGRLEPAVWRAIAQVARAGQQHGRLVAVCGELAGDPLIGPLLVGLGVRELSMNPPALLAVKERLARQPLAYWQEQAQRLLQAETAAELQHMLESIA
;
A
#
# COMPACT_ATOMS: atom_id res chain seq x y z
N MET A 1 -47.06 -45.89 -42.00
CA MET A 1 -47.27 -44.65 -41.22
C MET A 1 -47.06 -44.99 -39.76
N SER A 2 -46.14 -44.25 -39.12
CA SER A 2 -45.85 -44.09 -37.68
C SER A 2 -46.06 -45.28 -36.72
N GLU A 3 -44.96 -45.78 -36.15
CA GLU A 3 -44.95 -46.29 -34.78
C GLU A 3 -43.82 -45.61 -33.99
N HIS A 4 -44.14 -45.36 -32.73
CA HIS A 4 -43.60 -44.32 -31.87
C HIS A 4 -42.10 -44.46 -31.50
N GLU A 5 -41.38 -43.35 -31.67
CA GLU A 5 -40.10 -43.08 -30.99
C GLU A 5 -40.34 -42.94 -29.47
N ARG A 6 -39.73 -43.84 -28.70
CA ARG A 6 -39.58 -43.69 -27.24
C ARG A 6 -38.34 -42.86 -26.96
N THR A 7 -38.54 -41.60 -26.62
CA THR A 7 -37.51 -40.72 -26.05
C THR A 7 -37.27 -41.09 -24.59
N PHE A 8 -36.03 -41.46 -24.25
CA PHE A 8 -35.54 -41.52 -22.88
C PHE A 8 -35.53 -40.09 -22.29
N GLN A 9 -36.46 -39.79 -21.38
CA GLN A 9 -36.35 -38.60 -20.51
C GLN A 9 -35.42 -38.93 -19.34
N ALA A 10 -34.27 -38.25 -19.29
CA ALA A 10 -33.46 -38.17 -18.08
C ALA A 10 -34.25 -37.45 -16.98
N PRO A 11 -34.13 -37.86 -15.70
CA PRO A 11 -34.83 -37.19 -14.61
C PRO A 11 -34.30 -35.76 -14.46
N THR A 12 -35.20 -34.78 -14.56
CA THR A 12 -34.97 -33.39 -14.14
C THR A 12 -34.50 -33.37 -12.68
N PRO A 13 -33.35 -32.76 -12.36
CA PRO A 13 -32.97 -32.56 -10.97
C PRO A 13 -33.96 -31.58 -10.32
N SER A 14 -34.53 -31.97 -9.18
CA SER A 14 -35.31 -31.09 -8.32
C SER A 14 -34.47 -29.87 -7.94
N PRO A 15 -35.00 -28.63 -8.01
CA PRO A 15 -34.26 -27.45 -7.61
C PRO A 15 -34.15 -27.45 -6.08
N SER A 16 -32.96 -27.76 -5.56
CA SER A 16 -32.56 -27.36 -4.21
C SER A 16 -32.60 -25.84 -4.16
N SER A 17 -33.62 -25.29 -3.49
CA SER A 17 -33.93 -23.86 -3.43
C SER A 17 -33.07 -23.13 -2.41
N ALA A 18 -31.76 -23.10 -2.63
CA ALA A 18 -30.89 -22.11 -2.00
C ALA A 18 -30.45 -21.10 -3.09
N PRO A 19 -30.71 -19.80 -2.93
CA PRO A 19 -30.21 -18.81 -3.88
C PRO A 19 -28.67 -18.87 -3.91
N LEU A 20 -28.11 -19.08 -5.10
CA LEU A 20 -26.66 -19.11 -5.32
C LEU A 20 -26.04 -17.75 -4.95
N PRO A 21 -24.83 -17.72 -4.36
CA PRO A 21 -24.14 -16.48 -4.07
C PRO A 21 -23.84 -15.70 -5.34
N LEU A 22 -23.91 -14.37 -5.25
CA LEU A 22 -23.47 -13.47 -6.31
C LEU A 22 -21.95 -13.48 -6.37
N ARG A 23 -21.39 -13.59 -7.58
CA ARG A 23 -19.96 -13.45 -7.82
C ARG A 23 -19.63 -11.99 -8.10
N LEU A 24 -18.68 -11.47 -7.33
CA LEU A 24 -18.16 -10.11 -7.34
C LEU A 24 -16.64 -10.13 -7.44
N VAL A 25 -16.02 -8.95 -7.57
CA VAL A 25 -14.57 -8.81 -7.60
C VAL A 25 -14.05 -8.88 -6.15
N PRO A 26 -13.14 -9.80 -5.82
CA PRO A 26 -12.53 -9.85 -4.48
C PRO A 26 -11.59 -8.66 -4.28
N LEU A 27 -11.76 -7.93 -3.18
CA LEU A 27 -10.88 -6.81 -2.82
C LEU A 27 -9.99 -7.17 -1.63
N SER A 28 -10.57 -7.63 -0.52
CA SER A 28 -9.85 -7.95 0.72
C SER A 28 -10.36 -9.27 1.31
N PRO A 29 -9.47 -10.21 1.68
CA PRO A 29 -9.87 -11.56 2.08
C PRO A 29 -10.56 -11.61 3.45
N GLY A 30 -11.43 -12.61 3.62
CA GLY A 30 -12.10 -12.94 4.88
C GLY A 30 -13.61 -13.10 4.72
N LEU A 31 -14.26 -13.54 5.78
CA LEU A 31 -15.69 -13.81 5.80
C LEU A 31 -16.35 -12.83 6.78
N ALA A 32 -17.39 -12.16 6.31
CA ALA A 32 -18.16 -11.21 7.12
C ALA A 32 -19.65 -11.51 7.02
N LEU A 33 -20.37 -11.26 8.11
CA LEU A 33 -21.82 -11.32 8.20
C LEU A 33 -22.27 -10.14 9.06
N GLY A 34 -23.30 -9.44 8.60
CA GLY A 34 -23.89 -8.36 9.37
C GLY A 34 -25.10 -7.76 8.67
N PRO A 35 -25.82 -6.86 9.36
CA PRO A 35 -26.87 -6.06 8.76
C PRO A 35 -26.28 -5.08 7.73
N VAL A 36 -26.99 -4.87 6.63
CA VAL A 36 -26.65 -3.89 5.60
C VAL A 36 -26.75 -2.48 6.17
N TRP A 37 -25.67 -1.71 6.03
CA TRP A 37 -25.70 -0.25 6.13
C TRP A 37 -25.49 0.33 4.74
N LEU A 38 -26.51 1.03 4.23
CA LEU A 38 -26.42 1.69 2.93
C LEU A 38 -25.79 3.06 3.10
N TYR A 39 -24.65 3.25 2.45
CA TYR A 39 -24.02 4.56 2.30
C TYR A 39 -24.13 5.00 0.85
N ARG A 40 -24.41 6.28 0.63
CA ARG A 40 -24.38 6.88 -0.71
C ARG A 40 -23.26 7.89 -0.74
N SER A 41 -22.37 7.84 -1.72
CA SER A 41 -21.28 8.79 -1.84
C SER A 41 -21.80 10.23 -1.95
N PRO A 42 -21.01 11.23 -1.56
CA PRO A 42 -21.40 12.63 -1.68
C PRO A 42 -21.80 13.00 -3.11
N ALA A 43 -21.14 12.45 -4.13
CA ALA A 43 -21.47 12.71 -5.54
C ALA A 43 -22.89 12.27 -5.91
N LEU A 44 -23.32 11.08 -5.46
CA LEU A 44 -24.67 10.56 -5.72
C LEU A 44 -25.73 11.23 -4.83
N GLN A 45 -25.37 11.63 -3.60
CA GLN A 45 -26.24 12.44 -2.74
C GLN A 45 -26.47 13.84 -3.34
N GLN A 46 -25.44 14.44 -3.93
CA GLN A 46 -25.49 15.74 -4.60
C GLN A 46 -26.39 15.71 -5.86
N GLN A 47 -26.36 14.62 -6.64
CA GLN A 47 -27.28 14.45 -7.77
C GLN A 47 -28.75 14.32 -7.34
N SER A 48 -29.03 13.73 -6.17
CA SER A 48 -30.41 13.57 -5.68
C SER A 48 -30.99 14.86 -5.07
N GLN A 49 -30.13 15.75 -4.57
CA GLN A 49 -30.51 17.06 -4.01
C GLN A 49 -30.59 18.18 -5.06
N SER A 50 -30.36 17.86 -6.33
CA SER A 50 -30.31 18.79 -7.46
C SER A 50 -31.66 19.38 -7.89
N GLN A 51 -32.75 19.20 -7.13
CA GLN A 51 -33.96 19.98 -7.35
C GLN A 51 -33.93 21.23 -6.46
N PRO A 52 -33.74 22.44 -7.03
CA PRO A 52 -33.94 23.66 -6.29
C PRO A 52 -35.36 23.65 -5.75
N THR A 53 -35.54 23.93 -4.46
CA THR A 53 -36.88 24.27 -3.99
C THR A 53 -37.35 25.48 -4.82
N ALA A 54 -38.65 25.55 -5.12
CA ALA A 54 -39.21 26.63 -5.94
C ALA A 54 -38.97 28.05 -5.36
N ALA A 55 -38.42 28.16 -4.14
CA ALA A 55 -38.05 29.38 -3.47
C ALA A 55 -36.65 29.94 -3.84
N ASP A 56 -35.73 29.14 -4.40
CA ASP A 56 -34.34 29.56 -4.66
C ASP A 56 -34.07 30.05 -6.09
N LYS A 57 -35.03 29.90 -7.01
CA LYS A 57 -34.87 30.41 -8.39
C LYS A 57 -35.12 31.91 -8.43
N GLY A 58 -34.05 32.70 -8.40
CA GLY A 58 -34.05 34.10 -8.88
C GLY A 58 -33.76 35.19 -7.84
N ARG A 59 -33.26 34.85 -6.65
CA ARG A 59 -32.87 35.87 -5.66
C ARG A 59 -31.39 36.24 -5.86
N ARG A 60 -31.12 37.40 -6.48
CA ARG A 60 -29.75 37.94 -6.48
C ARG A 60 -29.38 38.38 -5.07
N LEU A 61 -28.27 37.90 -4.55
CA LEU A 61 -27.72 38.31 -3.25
C LEU A 61 -27.48 39.83 -3.23
N THR A 62 -27.78 40.48 -2.10
CA THR A 62 -27.37 41.88 -1.86
C THR A 62 -25.84 41.94 -1.63
N PRO A 63 -25.19 43.12 -1.76
CA PRO A 63 -23.75 43.24 -1.49
C PRO A 63 -23.33 42.77 -0.08
N GLU A 64 -24.19 42.94 0.92
CA GLU A 64 -23.97 42.45 2.28
C GLU A 64 -24.04 40.92 2.35
N GLN A 65 -25.00 40.31 1.64
CA GLN A 65 -25.14 38.86 1.54
C GLN A 65 -24.00 38.23 0.75
N VAL A 66 -23.47 38.91 -0.27
CA VAL A 66 -22.26 38.46 -0.99
C VAL A 66 -21.07 38.36 -0.05
N ALA A 67 -20.85 39.37 0.80
CA ALA A 67 -19.76 39.35 1.77
C ALA A 67 -19.95 38.23 2.82
N GLU A 68 -21.20 38.00 3.26
CA GLU A 68 -21.53 36.93 4.20
C GLU A 68 -21.31 35.53 3.61
N GLU A 69 -21.74 35.29 2.38
CA GLU A 69 -21.55 34.02 1.65
C GLU A 69 -20.06 33.75 1.37
N GLN A 70 -19.29 34.77 0.99
CA GLN A 70 -17.83 34.66 0.81
C GLN A 70 -17.14 34.30 2.13
N GLN A 71 -17.54 34.92 3.24
CA GLN A 71 -16.99 34.59 4.55
C GLN A 71 -17.41 33.18 4.98
N ARG A 72 -18.66 32.77 4.71
CA ARG A 72 -19.14 31.41 5.01
C ARG A 72 -18.32 30.36 4.27
N LEU A 73 -18.04 30.59 2.98
CA LEU A 73 -17.17 29.72 2.18
C LEU A 73 -15.76 29.61 2.77
N ARG A 74 -15.12 30.74 3.07
CA ARG A 74 -13.76 30.76 3.65
C ARG A 74 -13.68 29.98 4.96
N VAL A 75 -14.63 30.21 5.88
CA VAL A 75 -14.68 29.50 7.16
C VAL A 75 -14.89 28.00 6.97
N ALA A 76 -15.76 27.59 6.03
CA ALA A 76 -15.98 26.17 5.74
C ALA A 76 -14.74 25.49 5.14
N VAL A 77 -13.99 26.20 4.29
CA VAL A 77 -12.71 25.71 3.74
C VAL A 77 -11.66 25.56 4.84
N GLU A 78 -11.50 26.57 5.70
CA GLU A 78 -10.57 26.50 6.84
C GLU A 78 -10.88 25.32 7.77
N GLN A 79 -12.17 25.10 8.08
CA GLN A 79 -12.62 23.96 8.86
C GLN A 79 -12.35 22.62 8.15
N ALA A 80 -12.62 22.52 6.85
CA ALA A 80 -12.34 21.31 6.08
C ALA A 80 -10.84 20.98 6.02
N VAL A 81 -9.98 21.99 5.87
CA VAL A 81 -8.52 21.83 5.91
C VAL A 81 -8.07 21.32 7.28
N ALA A 82 -8.60 21.88 8.37
CA ALA A 82 -8.29 21.41 9.72
C ALA A 82 -8.73 19.95 9.95
N GLU A 83 -9.93 19.57 9.47
CA GLU A 83 -10.39 18.17 9.50
C GLU A 83 -9.46 17.25 8.70
N LEU A 84 -9.01 17.66 7.51
CA LEU A 84 -8.09 16.88 6.67
C LEU A 84 -6.70 16.76 7.32
N GLN A 85 -6.19 17.79 7.98
CA GLN A 85 -4.93 17.72 8.73
C GLN A 85 -5.01 16.69 9.86
N ALA A 86 -6.11 16.69 10.61
CA ALA A 86 -6.35 15.70 11.66
C ALA A 86 -6.45 14.27 11.08
N LEU A 87 -7.16 14.11 9.95
CA LEU A 87 -7.31 12.83 9.27
C LEU A 87 -5.97 12.32 8.72
N THR A 88 -5.18 13.18 8.09
CA THR A 88 -3.83 12.87 7.60
C THR A 88 -2.96 12.33 8.72
N ALA A 89 -2.94 13.02 9.87
CA ALA A 89 -2.18 12.62 11.04
C ALA A 89 -2.66 11.28 11.63
N GLN A 90 -3.97 11.01 11.60
CA GLN A 90 -4.54 9.74 12.04
C GLN A 90 -4.14 8.59 11.10
N VAL A 91 -4.36 8.73 9.80
CA VAL A 91 -4.05 7.69 8.80
C VAL A 91 -2.56 7.39 8.74
N ALA A 92 -1.71 8.42 8.85
CA ALA A 92 -0.27 8.25 8.89
C ALA A 92 0.19 7.36 10.06
N ARG A 93 -0.57 7.34 11.17
CA ARG A 93 -0.29 6.51 12.35
C ARG A 93 -0.87 5.11 12.25
N THR A 94 -2.09 4.98 11.70
CA THR A 94 -2.84 3.72 11.74
C THR A 94 -2.61 2.84 10.52
N VAL A 95 -2.45 3.44 9.34
CA VAL A 95 -2.36 2.74 8.05
C VAL A 95 -0.96 2.91 7.47
N GLY A 96 -0.48 4.14 7.37
CA GLY A 96 0.81 4.45 6.77
C GLY A 96 0.87 5.84 6.16
N LYS A 97 2.08 6.34 5.98
CA LYS A 97 2.32 7.68 5.40
C LYS A 97 2.03 7.74 3.90
N GLU A 98 2.22 6.64 3.18
CA GLU A 98 1.94 6.60 1.74
C GLU A 98 0.45 6.78 1.47
N GLU A 99 -0.39 6.17 2.29
CA GLU A 99 -1.85 6.29 2.25
C GLU A 99 -2.32 7.65 2.78
N ALA A 100 -1.60 8.24 3.75
CA ALA A 100 -1.92 9.57 4.26
C ALA A 100 -1.70 10.69 3.24
N ALA A 101 -0.78 10.53 2.29
CA ALA A 101 -0.43 11.53 1.28
C ALA A 101 -1.62 11.96 0.41
N ILE A 102 -2.66 11.12 0.29
CA ILE A 102 -3.89 11.44 -0.43
C ILE A 102 -4.60 12.64 0.22
N PHE A 103 -4.63 12.69 1.55
CA PHE A 103 -5.26 13.78 2.30
C PHE A 103 -4.44 15.06 2.27
N GLU A 104 -3.13 14.97 2.06
CA GLU A 104 -2.27 16.12 1.79
C GLU A 104 -2.62 16.72 0.42
N ALA A 105 -2.83 15.88 -0.61
CA ALA A 105 -3.31 16.35 -1.90
C ALA A 105 -4.69 17.02 -1.81
N HIS A 106 -5.63 16.47 -1.02
CA HIS A 106 -6.94 17.11 -0.79
C HIS A 106 -6.82 18.48 -0.12
N GLN A 107 -5.87 18.65 0.81
CA GLN A 107 -5.61 19.96 1.41
C GLN A 107 -5.11 20.96 0.37
N LEU A 108 -4.19 20.55 -0.50
CA LEU A 108 -3.68 21.39 -1.58
C LEU A 108 -4.79 21.82 -2.54
N ILE A 109 -5.71 20.91 -2.89
CA ILE A 109 -6.89 21.22 -3.72
C ILE A 109 -7.77 22.28 -3.05
N LEU A 110 -8.05 22.17 -1.75
CA LEU A 110 -8.88 23.15 -1.04
C LEU A 110 -8.19 24.50 -0.83
N GLN A 111 -6.87 24.51 -0.84
CA GLN A 111 -6.05 25.70 -0.71
C GLN A 111 -5.69 26.31 -2.07
N ASP A 112 -6.08 25.68 -3.17
CA ASP A 112 -5.81 26.15 -4.51
C ASP A 112 -6.60 27.44 -4.79
N PRO A 113 -5.91 28.57 -5.06
CA PRO A 113 -6.56 29.82 -5.44
C PRO A 113 -7.47 29.67 -6.65
N GLU A 114 -7.16 28.78 -7.61
CA GLU A 114 -7.98 28.59 -8.82
C GLU A 114 -9.39 28.05 -8.50
N ILE A 115 -9.54 27.30 -7.40
CA ILE A 115 -10.84 26.79 -6.95
C ILE A 115 -11.52 27.80 -6.03
N LEU A 116 -10.81 28.30 -5.02
CA LEU A 116 -11.38 29.17 -4.01
C LEU A 116 -11.75 30.55 -4.57
N ASP A 117 -10.85 31.19 -5.34
CA ASP A 117 -11.09 32.52 -5.89
C ASP A 117 -12.15 32.47 -6.98
N ALA A 118 -12.19 31.42 -7.81
CA ALA A 118 -13.24 31.23 -8.81
C ALA A 118 -14.63 31.06 -8.16
N ALA A 119 -14.72 30.36 -7.02
CA ALA A 119 -15.97 30.23 -6.28
C ALA A 119 -16.38 31.59 -5.67
N ILE A 120 -15.44 32.33 -5.08
CA ILE A 120 -15.67 33.68 -4.55
C ILE A 120 -16.12 34.65 -5.65
N GLU A 121 -15.53 34.54 -6.85
CA GLU A 121 -15.88 35.34 -8.02
C GLU A 121 -17.32 35.08 -8.45
N ARG A 122 -17.74 33.80 -8.54
CA ARG A 122 -19.13 33.43 -8.85
C ARG A 122 -20.14 33.95 -7.83
N ILE A 123 -19.81 33.90 -6.53
CA ILE A 123 -20.65 34.51 -5.49
C ILE A 123 -20.81 36.02 -5.77
N SER A 124 -19.71 36.71 -6.09
CA SER A 124 -19.72 38.17 -6.28
C SER A 124 -20.38 38.65 -7.57
N GLN A 125 -20.12 37.99 -8.70
CA GLN A 125 -20.54 38.44 -10.02
C GLN A 125 -21.90 37.89 -10.41
N GLN A 126 -22.18 36.64 -10.04
CA GLN A 126 -23.40 35.94 -10.44
C GLN A 126 -24.44 35.91 -9.31
N GLY A 127 -24.06 36.28 -8.09
CA GLY A 127 -24.96 36.30 -6.93
C GLY A 127 -25.40 34.91 -6.51
N LEU A 128 -24.53 33.91 -6.67
CA LEU A 128 -24.79 32.53 -6.29
C LEU A 128 -24.51 32.29 -4.80
N PRO A 129 -25.30 31.45 -4.11
CA PRO A 129 -24.94 30.94 -2.78
C PRO A 129 -23.61 30.17 -2.80
N ALA A 130 -22.91 30.14 -1.67
CA ALA A 130 -21.61 29.50 -1.53
C ALA A 130 -21.60 28.02 -1.96
N GLU A 131 -22.65 27.26 -1.62
CA GLU A 131 -22.78 25.85 -1.99
C GLU A 131 -22.89 25.67 -3.50
N GLN A 132 -23.63 26.55 -4.17
CA GLN A 132 -23.81 26.47 -5.61
C GLN A 132 -22.55 26.91 -6.34
N ALA A 133 -21.95 28.03 -5.92
CA ALA A 133 -20.72 28.55 -6.52
C ALA A 133 -19.57 27.54 -6.44
N LEU A 134 -19.34 26.95 -5.25
CA LEU A 134 -18.30 25.94 -5.07
C LEU A 134 -18.59 24.67 -5.88
N ARG A 135 -19.85 24.22 -5.93
CA ARG A 135 -20.24 23.02 -6.67
C ARG A 135 -19.99 23.15 -8.16
N GLU A 136 -20.37 24.29 -8.75
CA GLU A 136 -20.16 24.52 -10.18
C GLU A 136 -18.66 24.59 -10.51
N VAL A 137 -17.85 25.27 -9.70
CA VAL A 137 -16.39 25.34 -9.89
C VAL A 137 -15.75 23.96 -9.76
N ALA A 138 -16.13 23.21 -8.72
CA ALA A 138 -15.60 21.88 -8.46
C ALA A 138 -15.91 20.92 -9.60
N GLU A 139 -17.15 20.92 -10.11
CA GLU A 139 -17.57 20.01 -11.16
C GLU A 139 -16.95 20.39 -12.52
N GLU A 140 -16.78 21.67 -12.83
CA GLU A 140 -16.04 22.09 -14.03
C GLU A 140 -14.58 21.62 -13.99
N ASN A 141 -13.89 21.82 -12.87
CA ASN A 141 -12.51 21.34 -12.70
C ASN A 141 -12.42 19.81 -12.76
N ALA A 142 -13.36 19.11 -12.11
CA ALA A 142 -13.42 17.66 -12.16
C ALA A 142 -13.70 17.13 -13.57
N GLN A 143 -14.52 17.82 -14.38
CA GLN A 143 -14.79 17.44 -15.77
C GLN A 143 -13.58 17.69 -16.67
N ILE A 144 -12.86 18.79 -16.47
CA ILE A 144 -11.60 19.07 -17.19
C ILE A 144 -10.61 17.95 -16.92
N LEU A 145 -10.41 17.57 -15.65
CA LEU A 145 -9.52 16.48 -15.27
C LEU A 145 -10.00 15.15 -15.87
N ALA A 146 -11.27 14.81 -15.72
CA ALA A 146 -11.84 13.55 -16.21
C ALA A 146 -11.79 13.41 -17.74
N ALA A 147 -11.70 14.52 -18.48
CA ALA A 147 -11.58 14.54 -19.94
C ALA A 147 -10.13 14.39 -20.43
N LEU A 148 -9.14 14.36 -19.54
CA LEU A 148 -7.74 14.11 -19.91
C LEU A 148 -7.55 12.65 -20.32
N ASP A 149 -6.73 12.42 -21.34
CA ASP A 149 -6.39 11.06 -21.82
C ASP A 149 -5.50 10.29 -20.83
N ASP A 150 -4.85 10.99 -19.91
CA ASP A 150 -4.04 10.43 -18.84
C ASP A 150 -4.94 9.95 -17.70
N GLU A 151 -4.99 8.64 -17.48
CA GLU A 151 -5.86 8.03 -16.45
C GLU A 151 -5.48 8.43 -15.02
N LEU A 152 -4.22 8.74 -14.74
CA LEU A 152 -3.79 9.18 -13.41
C LEU A 152 -4.31 10.59 -13.13
N LEU A 153 -4.21 11.48 -14.13
CA LEU A 153 -4.76 12.83 -14.03
C LEU A 153 -6.29 12.83 -14.05
N ALA A 154 -6.91 11.95 -14.85
CA ALA A 154 -8.35 11.77 -14.88
C ALA A 154 -8.88 11.20 -13.56
N ALA A 155 -8.13 10.33 -12.89
CA ALA A 155 -8.47 9.84 -11.56
C ALA A 155 -8.53 10.97 -10.51
N ARG A 156 -7.72 12.04 -10.65
CA ARG A 156 -7.78 13.20 -9.73
C ARG A 156 -9.12 13.95 -9.77
N ALA A 157 -9.97 13.72 -10.76
CA ALA A 157 -11.32 14.25 -10.76
C ALA A 157 -12.12 13.77 -9.53
N SER A 158 -11.89 12.56 -9.01
CA SER A 158 -12.52 12.10 -7.76
C SER A 158 -12.00 12.86 -6.55
N ASP A 159 -10.72 13.22 -6.53
CA ASP A 159 -10.07 13.90 -5.42
C ASP A 159 -10.60 15.33 -5.27
N VAL A 160 -10.81 16.03 -6.39
CA VAL A 160 -11.48 17.35 -6.40
C VAL A 160 -12.90 17.24 -5.85
N ARG A 161 -13.67 16.24 -6.27
CA ARG A 161 -15.03 16.02 -5.78
C ARG A 161 -15.07 15.64 -4.30
N ASP A 162 -14.14 14.83 -3.81
CA ASP A 162 -14.06 14.43 -2.40
C ASP A 162 -13.68 15.64 -1.52
N ALA A 163 -12.62 16.36 -1.88
CA ALA A 163 -12.15 17.53 -1.17
C ALA A 163 -13.25 18.60 -1.04
N THR A 164 -13.86 18.99 -2.17
CA THR A 164 -14.93 20.00 -2.20
C THR A 164 -16.23 19.50 -1.57
N GLY A 165 -16.54 18.22 -1.68
CA GLY A 165 -17.68 17.58 -1.02
C GLY A 165 -17.64 17.76 0.51
N ARG A 166 -16.45 17.70 1.12
CA ARG A 166 -16.27 18.00 2.55
C ARG A 166 -16.67 19.43 2.91
N VAL A 167 -16.30 20.41 2.10
CA VAL A 167 -16.65 21.82 2.30
C VAL A 167 -18.15 22.02 2.13
N LEU A 168 -18.76 21.43 1.09
CA LEU A 168 -20.20 21.50 0.84
C LEU A 168 -21.02 20.93 2.00
N ARG A 169 -20.54 19.87 2.66
CA ARG A 169 -21.16 19.30 3.87
C ARG A 169 -21.16 20.30 5.04
N LEU A 170 -20.04 21.00 5.25
CA LEU A 170 -19.93 22.03 6.30
C LEU A 170 -20.83 23.23 6.01
N LEU A 171 -20.92 23.65 4.75
CA LEU A 171 -21.78 24.75 4.31
C LEU A 171 -23.29 24.45 4.48
N SER A 172 -23.71 23.25 4.09
CA SER A 172 -25.14 22.91 4.03
C SER A 172 -25.75 22.62 5.41
N GLY A 173 -24.93 22.45 6.46
CA GLY A 173 -25.36 22.11 7.82
C GLY A 173 -26.22 20.85 7.92
N THR A 174 -26.34 20.07 6.84
CA THR A 174 -27.30 18.98 6.70
C THR A 174 -26.66 17.70 7.21
N SER A 175 -27.37 16.98 8.07
CA SER A 175 -27.03 15.61 8.44
C SER A 175 -27.17 14.71 7.22
N THR A 176 -26.07 14.52 6.48
CA THR A 176 -25.96 13.47 5.47
C THR A 176 -26.13 12.11 6.15
N THR A 177 -26.55 11.09 5.39
CA THR A 177 -26.51 9.71 5.90
C THR A 177 -25.07 9.45 6.34
N PRO A 178 -24.82 9.21 7.65
CA PRO A 178 -23.46 9.10 8.12
C PRO A 178 -22.82 7.85 7.52
N LEU A 179 -21.53 7.93 7.21
CA LEU A 179 -20.75 6.83 6.63
C LEU A 179 -20.95 5.54 7.42
N LEU A 180 -20.99 5.66 8.74
CA LEU A 180 -21.27 4.59 9.67
C LEU A 180 -22.42 4.97 10.60
N PRO A 181 -23.19 3.97 11.08
CA PRO A 181 -24.17 4.21 12.14
C PRO A 181 -23.48 4.69 13.42
N GLN A 182 -24.20 5.46 14.25
CA GLN A 182 -23.66 5.93 15.53
C GLN A 182 -23.36 4.74 16.44
N ALA A 183 -22.19 4.71 17.06
CA ALA A 183 -21.74 3.56 17.87
C ALA A 183 -22.76 3.13 18.94
N GLU A 184 -23.52 4.07 19.50
CA GLU A 184 -24.57 3.84 20.51
C GLU A 184 -25.83 3.14 19.95
N SER A 185 -26.04 3.22 18.63
CA SER A 185 -27.17 2.63 17.90
C SER A 185 -26.85 1.27 17.26
N VAL A 186 -25.59 0.82 17.35
CA VAL A 186 -25.10 -0.40 16.71
C VAL A 186 -24.98 -1.51 17.74
N HIS A 187 -25.82 -2.54 17.61
CA HIS A 187 -25.75 -3.73 18.46
C HIS A 187 -24.80 -4.82 17.92
N GLU A 188 -24.48 -4.79 16.62
CA GLU A 188 -23.54 -5.68 15.95
C GLU A 188 -22.87 -4.96 14.76
N PRO A 189 -21.60 -5.28 14.40
CA PRO A 189 -20.92 -4.65 13.26
C PRO A 189 -21.66 -4.84 11.93
N VAL A 190 -21.67 -3.81 11.09
CA VAL A 190 -22.48 -3.76 9.86
C VAL A 190 -21.69 -4.14 8.61
N ILE A 191 -22.36 -4.57 7.56
CA ILE A 191 -21.77 -4.62 6.22
C ILE A 191 -22.08 -3.31 5.51
N LEU A 192 -21.03 -2.51 5.30
CA LEU A 192 -21.10 -1.24 4.62
C LEU A 192 -21.26 -1.49 3.12
N VAL A 193 -22.41 -1.13 2.57
CA VAL A 193 -22.67 -1.21 1.13
C VAL A 193 -22.76 0.20 0.57
N ALA A 194 -21.88 0.53 -0.36
CA ALA A 194 -21.79 1.86 -0.95
C ALA A 194 -21.78 1.81 -2.49
N ASP A 195 -22.17 2.90 -3.13
CA ASP A 195 -21.89 3.07 -4.57
C ASP A 195 -20.39 3.20 -4.82
N ASP A 196 -19.73 4.05 -4.03
CA ASP A 196 -18.29 4.24 -4.02
C ASP A 196 -17.87 4.66 -2.60
N LEU A 197 -16.59 4.47 -2.28
CA LEU A 197 -16.00 4.96 -1.04
C LEU A 197 -14.81 5.84 -1.37
N THR A 198 -14.89 7.10 -0.97
CA THR A 198 -13.78 8.03 -1.16
C THR A 198 -12.62 7.69 -0.23
N PRO A 199 -11.41 8.22 -0.49
CA PRO A 199 -10.30 8.12 0.46
C PRO A 199 -10.71 8.64 1.85
N SER A 200 -11.42 9.77 1.91
CA SER A 200 -11.92 10.34 3.16
C SER A 200 -12.84 9.39 3.93
N ASP A 201 -13.73 8.71 3.20
CA ASP A 201 -14.64 7.75 3.80
C ASP A 201 -13.86 6.59 4.39
N THR A 202 -13.01 5.95 3.58
CA THR A 202 -12.24 4.78 3.98
C THR A 202 -11.29 5.03 5.17
N ALA A 203 -10.67 6.20 5.24
CA ALA A 203 -9.80 6.59 6.34
C ALA A 203 -10.53 6.85 7.67
N THR A 204 -11.80 7.23 7.62
CA THR A 204 -12.62 7.49 8.81
C THR A 204 -13.41 6.27 9.27
N LEU A 205 -13.27 5.13 8.58
CA LEU A 205 -13.91 3.87 8.99
C LEU A 205 -13.40 3.42 10.35
N ASP A 206 -14.33 3.11 11.24
CA ASP A 206 -14.05 2.40 12.49
C ASP A 206 -14.16 0.89 12.25
N PRO A 207 -13.05 0.12 12.27
CA PRO A 207 -13.09 -1.32 12.05
C PRO A 207 -13.95 -2.08 13.07
N ARG A 208 -14.25 -1.48 14.23
CA ARG A 208 -15.12 -2.10 15.25
C ARG A 208 -16.59 -2.08 14.86
N LEU A 209 -16.98 -1.15 13.99
CA LEU A 209 -18.36 -0.98 13.54
C LEU A 209 -18.62 -1.65 12.18
N VAL A 210 -17.57 -2.02 11.43
CA VAL A 210 -17.66 -2.55 10.08
C VAL A 210 -17.20 -4.00 10.04
N ALA A 211 -18.14 -4.92 9.79
CA ALA A 211 -17.84 -6.33 9.55
C ALA A 211 -17.23 -6.56 8.17
N GLY A 212 -17.64 -5.80 7.15
CA GLY A 212 -17.21 -5.96 5.76
C GLY A 212 -17.68 -4.82 4.85
N ILE A 213 -17.09 -4.73 3.66
CA ILE A 213 -17.33 -3.66 2.69
C ILE A 213 -17.78 -4.23 1.34
N CYS A 214 -18.81 -3.65 0.74
CA CYS A 214 -19.25 -3.96 -0.62
C CYS A 214 -19.49 -2.68 -1.41
N THR A 215 -18.87 -2.54 -2.59
CA THR A 215 -19.06 -1.34 -3.43
C THR A 215 -19.63 -1.66 -4.82
N VAL A 216 -20.37 -0.70 -5.40
CA VAL A 216 -20.83 -0.77 -6.80
C VAL A 216 -19.64 -0.58 -7.73
N PHE A 217 -18.89 0.51 -7.52
CA PHE A 217 -17.67 0.83 -8.26
C PHE A 217 -16.43 0.50 -7.42
N GLY A 218 -15.35 0.12 -8.07
CA GLY A 218 -14.08 -0.19 -7.40
C GLY A 218 -13.37 -1.41 -8.00
N GLY A 219 -12.05 -1.41 -7.89
CA GLY A 219 -11.18 -2.48 -8.37
C GLY A 219 -10.11 -2.83 -7.33
N PRO A 220 -9.30 -3.89 -7.56
CA PRO A 220 -8.32 -4.38 -6.58
C PRO A 220 -7.26 -3.35 -6.15
N THR A 221 -7.11 -2.28 -6.94
CA THR A 221 -6.13 -1.21 -6.76
C THR A 221 -6.73 0.11 -6.27
N THR A 222 -8.05 0.18 -6.03
CA THR A 222 -8.66 1.42 -5.54
C THR A 222 -8.36 1.64 -4.06
N HIS A 223 -8.46 2.89 -3.59
CA HIS A 223 -8.20 3.25 -2.20
C HIS A 223 -9.03 2.43 -1.20
N ALA A 224 -10.29 2.13 -1.54
CA ALA A 224 -11.13 1.25 -0.75
C ALA A 224 -10.55 -0.17 -0.61
N ALA A 225 -9.93 -0.72 -1.65
CA ALA A 225 -9.31 -2.05 -1.61
C ALA A 225 -8.02 -2.05 -0.77
N ILE A 226 -7.20 -1.01 -0.90
CA ILE A 226 -5.95 -0.85 -0.14
C ILE A 226 -6.26 -0.73 1.35
N ILE A 227 -7.16 0.18 1.72
CA ILE A 227 -7.51 0.43 3.12
C ILE A 227 -8.27 -0.75 3.73
N ALA A 228 -9.16 -1.41 2.99
CA ALA A 228 -9.82 -2.62 3.48
C ALA A 228 -8.81 -3.73 3.80
N ARG A 229 -7.74 -3.88 3.01
CA ARG A 229 -6.66 -4.85 3.30
C ARG A 229 -5.85 -4.46 4.51
N SER A 230 -5.47 -3.19 4.63
CA SER A 230 -4.67 -2.71 5.77
C SER A 230 -5.43 -2.81 7.09
N LEU A 231 -6.75 -2.62 7.06
CA LEU A 231 -7.63 -2.76 8.22
C LEU A 231 -8.12 -4.20 8.43
N GLU A 232 -7.69 -5.15 7.59
CA GLU A 232 -8.14 -6.55 7.59
C GLU A 232 -9.67 -6.74 7.52
N ILE A 233 -10.36 -5.78 6.89
CA ILE A 233 -11.80 -5.81 6.67
C ILE A 233 -12.10 -6.57 5.36
N PRO A 234 -12.90 -7.65 5.39
CA PRO A 234 -13.33 -8.35 4.18
C PRO A 234 -14.05 -7.43 3.21
N ALA A 235 -13.68 -7.45 1.92
CA ALA A 235 -14.24 -6.52 0.94
C ALA A 235 -14.42 -7.12 -0.46
N VAL A 236 -15.48 -6.67 -1.15
CA VAL A 236 -15.81 -7.02 -2.55
C VAL A 236 -16.32 -5.80 -3.31
N SER A 237 -16.15 -5.76 -4.64
CA SER A 237 -16.70 -4.71 -5.51
C SER A 237 -17.40 -5.25 -6.75
N GLY A 238 -18.10 -4.37 -7.48
CA GLY A 238 -18.82 -4.72 -8.70
C GLY A 238 -20.28 -5.09 -8.45
N LEU A 239 -20.87 -4.62 -7.35
CA LEU A 239 -22.31 -4.77 -7.11
C LEU A 239 -23.08 -4.02 -8.21
N SER A 240 -24.12 -4.61 -8.80
CA SER A 240 -24.87 -3.89 -9.84
C SER A 240 -25.66 -2.70 -9.25
N PRO A 241 -25.75 -1.55 -9.95
CA PRO A 241 -26.52 -0.39 -9.48
C PRO A 241 -27.99 -0.72 -9.17
N ASP A 242 -28.62 -1.57 -10.00
CA ASP A 242 -29.99 -2.03 -9.81
C ASP A 242 -30.18 -2.82 -8.51
N LEU A 243 -29.19 -3.62 -8.15
CA LEU A 243 -29.22 -4.41 -6.93
C LEU A 243 -28.95 -3.52 -5.71
N PHE A 244 -28.00 -2.60 -5.81
CA PHE A 244 -27.74 -1.60 -4.77
C PHE A 244 -29.00 -0.80 -4.42
N ALA A 245 -29.78 -0.39 -5.42
CA ALA A 245 -31.04 0.33 -5.22
C ALA A 245 -32.15 -0.51 -4.54
N ARG A 246 -32.04 -1.85 -4.57
CA ARG A 246 -33.04 -2.79 -4.03
C ARG A 246 -32.65 -3.39 -2.68
N LEU A 247 -31.44 -3.17 -2.21
CA LEU A 247 -31.02 -3.60 -0.88
C LEU A 247 -31.80 -2.86 0.20
N THR A 248 -32.14 -3.56 1.27
CA THR A 248 -32.88 -2.97 2.40
C THR A 248 -31.92 -2.72 3.56
N PRO A 249 -31.85 -1.51 4.14
CA PRO A 249 -31.09 -1.27 5.37
C PRO A 249 -31.50 -2.26 6.47
N GLY A 250 -30.52 -2.81 7.18
CA GLY A 250 -30.75 -3.83 8.21
C GLY A 250 -30.94 -5.26 7.69
N GLN A 251 -31.04 -5.48 6.36
CA GLN A 251 -31.05 -6.82 5.78
C GLN A 251 -29.75 -7.55 6.14
N ARG A 252 -29.85 -8.79 6.61
CA ARG A 252 -28.66 -9.60 6.93
C ARG A 252 -28.08 -10.19 5.64
N ILE A 253 -26.81 -9.91 5.40
CA ILE A 253 -26.05 -10.45 4.27
C ILE A 253 -24.73 -11.02 4.78
N ALA A 254 -24.09 -11.86 3.95
CA ALA A 254 -22.71 -12.27 4.16
C ALA A 254 -21.88 -11.95 2.93
N LEU A 255 -20.57 -11.75 3.12
CA LEU A 255 -19.62 -11.68 2.03
C LEU A 255 -18.36 -12.51 2.35
N ASP A 256 -17.82 -13.13 1.30
CA ASP A 256 -16.50 -13.76 1.29
C ASP A 256 -15.61 -12.94 0.37
N GLY A 257 -14.78 -12.08 0.96
CA GLY A 257 -13.91 -11.18 0.22
C GLY A 257 -12.70 -11.88 -0.40
N GLY A 258 -12.41 -13.12 -0.01
CA GLY A 258 -11.35 -13.93 -0.64
C GLY A 258 -11.83 -14.57 -1.94
N ARG A 259 -13.06 -15.09 -1.93
CA ARG A 259 -13.68 -15.74 -3.11
C ARG A 259 -14.49 -14.80 -3.98
N GLY A 260 -14.71 -13.56 -3.53
CA GLY A 260 -15.56 -12.59 -4.23
C GLY A 260 -17.03 -13.03 -4.24
N LEU A 261 -17.58 -13.45 -3.10
CA LEU A 261 -18.97 -13.93 -3.02
C LEU A 261 -19.82 -13.04 -2.11
N LEU A 262 -21.06 -12.77 -2.52
CA LEU A 262 -22.06 -12.05 -1.72
C LEU A 262 -23.34 -12.88 -1.58
N TYR A 263 -23.81 -13.05 -0.35
CA TYR A 263 -24.99 -13.83 0.00
C TYR A 263 -26.08 -12.88 0.51
N LEU A 264 -27.17 -12.72 -0.25
CA LEU A 264 -28.22 -11.75 0.06
C LEU A 264 -29.39 -12.31 0.87
N ASN A 265 -29.72 -13.58 0.66
CA ASN A 265 -30.90 -14.24 1.21
C ASN A 265 -30.45 -15.49 1.97
N LEU A 266 -29.96 -15.30 3.19
CA LEU A 266 -29.50 -16.38 4.05
C LEU A 266 -30.70 -17.00 4.78
N THR A 267 -30.80 -18.32 4.75
CA THR A 267 -31.67 -19.05 5.69
C THR A 267 -31.09 -18.98 7.12
N PRO A 268 -31.91 -19.08 8.17
CA PRO A 268 -31.42 -19.11 9.55
C PRO A 268 -30.34 -20.18 9.80
N GLU A 269 -30.41 -21.31 9.09
CA GLU A 269 -29.43 -22.38 9.14
C GLU A 269 -28.09 -21.97 8.51
N GLN A 270 -28.12 -21.38 7.31
CA GLN A 270 -26.91 -20.88 6.62
C GLN A 270 -26.24 -19.75 7.40
N GLU A 271 -27.04 -18.88 8.01
CA GLU A 271 -26.53 -17.81 8.85
C GLU A 271 -25.78 -18.35 10.07
N ARG A 272 -26.35 -19.32 10.78
CA ARG A 272 -25.68 -19.97 11.92
C ARG A 272 -24.39 -20.66 11.49
N GLU A 273 -24.39 -21.34 10.35
CA GLU A 273 -23.20 -22.00 9.80
C GLU A 273 -22.09 -20.98 9.49
N LEU A 274 -22.42 -19.85 8.87
CA LEU A 274 -21.48 -18.78 8.57
C LEU A 274 -20.96 -18.10 9.84
N LEU A 275 -21.81 -17.80 10.82
CA LEU A 275 -21.39 -17.27 12.13
C LEU A 275 -20.42 -18.20 12.83
N GLN A 276 -20.71 -19.50 12.86
CA GLN A 276 -19.81 -20.49 13.44
C GLN A 276 -18.46 -20.52 12.72
N ARG A 277 -18.44 -20.43 11.39
CA ARG A 277 -17.20 -20.34 10.61
C ARG A 277 -16.41 -19.07 10.92
N ILE A 278 -17.06 -17.91 10.99
CA ILE A 278 -16.41 -16.63 11.34
C ILE A 278 -15.81 -16.71 12.75
N GLN A 279 -16.58 -17.15 13.73
CA GLN A 279 -16.11 -17.29 15.11
C GLN A 279 -14.97 -18.29 15.25
N LEU A 280 -15.04 -19.42 14.54
CA LEU A 280 -13.98 -20.41 14.51
C LEU A 280 -12.71 -19.82 13.89
N GLN A 281 -12.80 -19.14 12.75
CA GLN A 281 -11.65 -18.49 12.11
C GLN A 281 -11.03 -17.40 12.99
N GLN A 282 -11.84 -16.57 13.65
CA GLN A 282 -11.33 -15.55 14.58
C GLN A 282 -10.63 -16.17 15.79
N LYS A 283 -11.23 -17.22 16.36
CA LYS A 283 -10.64 -17.95 17.49
C LYS A 283 -9.32 -18.61 17.08
N GLU A 284 -9.30 -19.31 15.95
CA GLU A 284 -8.08 -19.93 15.40
C GLU A 284 -6.99 -18.89 15.14
N ARG A 285 -7.33 -17.73 14.56
CA ARG A 285 -6.38 -16.63 14.35
C ARG A 285 -5.83 -16.09 15.66
N ALA A 286 -6.68 -15.84 16.66
CA ALA A 286 -6.26 -15.35 17.97
C ALA A 286 -5.37 -16.37 18.69
N GLU A 287 -5.72 -17.66 18.66
CA GLU A 287 -4.91 -18.74 19.21
C GLU A 287 -3.57 -18.87 18.48
N GLN A 288 -3.56 -18.81 17.14
CA GLN A 288 -2.33 -18.80 16.36
C GLN A 288 -1.45 -17.60 16.70
N GLN A 289 -2.02 -16.40 16.82
CA GLN A 289 -1.27 -15.21 17.19
C GLN A 289 -0.64 -15.36 18.58
N GLN A 290 -1.42 -15.84 19.56
CA GLN A 290 -0.91 -16.10 20.91
C GLN A 290 0.18 -17.18 20.91
N GLN A 291 0.05 -18.22 20.09
CA GLN A 291 1.10 -19.22 19.91
C GLN A 291 2.34 -18.64 19.22
N ARG A 292 2.17 -17.67 18.32
CA ARG A 292 3.26 -17.00 17.61
C ARG A 292 4.09 -16.08 18.49
N GLU A 293 3.51 -15.54 19.55
CA GLU A 293 4.23 -14.73 20.54
C GLU A 293 5.49 -15.43 21.09
N ARG A 294 5.49 -16.77 21.16
CA ARG A 294 6.68 -17.54 21.60
C ARG A 294 7.90 -17.37 20.69
N TRP A 295 7.70 -16.96 19.43
CA TRP A 295 8.77 -16.70 18.46
C TRP A 295 9.34 -15.28 18.58
N ARG A 296 8.68 -14.39 19.32
CA ARG A 296 9.18 -13.05 19.58
C ARG A 296 10.56 -13.14 20.25
N GLY A 297 11.54 -12.44 19.69
CA GLY A 297 12.93 -12.45 20.17
C GLY A 297 13.70 -13.75 19.94
N ARG A 298 13.11 -14.79 19.33
CA ARG A 298 13.87 -15.97 18.88
C ARG A 298 14.54 -15.68 17.53
N PRO A 299 15.79 -16.14 17.31
CA PRO A 299 16.43 -16.02 16.01
C PRO A 299 15.68 -16.86 14.97
N GLY A 300 15.64 -16.37 13.73
CA GLY A 300 15.08 -17.09 12.61
C GLY A 300 15.93 -18.30 12.23
N ALA A 301 15.28 -19.46 12.13
CA ALA A 301 15.91 -20.68 11.67
C ALA A 301 14.89 -21.67 11.11
N THR A 302 15.37 -22.58 10.27
CA THR A 302 14.66 -23.80 9.86
C THR A 302 14.61 -24.83 11.00
N ALA A 303 13.80 -25.89 10.86
CA ALA A 303 13.65 -26.90 11.91
C ALA A 303 14.96 -27.63 12.27
N ASP A 304 15.88 -27.76 11.30
CA ASP A 304 17.22 -28.34 11.47
C ASP A 304 18.29 -27.30 11.89
N GLY A 305 17.87 -26.08 12.22
CA GLY A 305 18.71 -25.05 12.82
C GLY A 305 19.54 -24.24 11.83
N VAL A 306 19.27 -24.31 10.51
CA VAL A 306 19.94 -23.42 9.55
C VAL A 306 19.45 -21.99 9.78
N PRO A 307 20.35 -21.04 10.09
CA PRO A 307 19.97 -19.67 10.42
C PRO A 307 19.47 -18.92 9.19
N VAL A 308 18.43 -18.12 9.40
CA VAL A 308 17.86 -17.18 8.42
C VAL A 308 17.57 -15.88 9.13
N ALA A 309 18.20 -14.79 8.69
CA ALA A 309 17.95 -13.48 9.29
C ALA A 309 16.53 -13.01 8.97
N ILE A 310 15.74 -12.70 10.01
CA ILE A 310 14.37 -12.20 9.86
C ILE A 310 14.35 -10.73 10.29
N PHE A 311 14.39 -9.87 9.29
CA PHE A 311 14.53 -8.42 9.45
C PHE A 311 13.25 -7.67 9.10
N ALA A 312 13.19 -6.41 9.53
CA ALA A 312 12.07 -5.53 9.22
C ALA A 312 12.40 -4.58 8.05
N ASN A 313 11.39 -4.29 7.24
CA ASN A 313 11.36 -3.14 6.34
C ASN A 313 10.83 -1.93 7.11
N VAL A 314 11.57 -0.83 7.08
CA VAL A 314 11.25 0.39 7.83
C VAL A 314 11.37 1.61 6.93
N GLY A 315 10.41 2.53 7.05
CA GLY A 315 10.44 3.81 6.34
C GLY A 315 10.54 5.02 7.26
N ASP A 316 10.41 4.88 8.58
CA ASP A 316 10.47 6.01 9.51
C ASP A 316 10.77 5.59 10.95
N GLU A 317 10.76 6.55 11.88
CA GLU A 317 11.03 6.32 13.29
C GLU A 317 10.00 5.41 13.96
N GLU A 318 8.72 5.51 13.58
CA GLU A 318 7.66 4.71 14.20
C GLU A 318 7.74 3.25 13.75
N GLY A 319 7.98 3.02 12.45
CA GLY A 319 8.27 1.68 11.93
C GLY A 319 9.50 1.06 12.58
N ALA A 320 10.52 1.87 12.93
CA ALA A 320 11.69 1.39 13.66
C ALA A 320 11.35 0.95 15.10
N LYS A 321 10.48 1.67 15.80
CA LYS A 321 9.99 1.27 17.14
C LYS A 321 9.18 -0.02 17.04
N GLN A 322 8.23 -0.07 16.12
CA GLN A 322 7.39 -1.25 15.90
C GLN A 322 8.24 -2.47 15.53
N ALA A 323 9.26 -2.32 14.68
CA ALA A 323 10.18 -3.40 14.35
C ALA A 323 10.91 -3.95 15.60
N ALA A 324 11.31 -3.05 16.52
CA ALA A 324 11.95 -3.45 17.76
C ALA A 324 10.97 -4.17 18.71
N GLU A 325 9.77 -3.63 18.88
CA GLU A 325 8.71 -4.25 19.68
C GLU A 325 8.30 -5.63 19.15
N GLN A 326 8.28 -5.79 17.82
CA GLN A 326 7.99 -7.06 17.13
C GLN A 326 9.14 -8.07 17.15
N GLY A 327 10.30 -7.71 17.73
CA GLY A 327 11.44 -8.61 17.86
C GLY A 327 12.11 -8.95 16.52
N ALA A 328 12.17 -7.98 15.60
CA ALA A 328 12.99 -8.07 14.40
C ALA A 328 14.47 -8.27 14.77
N GLU A 329 15.23 -9.03 13.99
CA GLU A 329 16.66 -9.25 14.30
C GLU A 329 17.57 -8.12 13.76
N GLY A 330 16.99 -7.22 12.97
CA GLY A 330 17.65 -6.15 12.25
C GLY A 330 16.66 -5.43 11.33
N ILE A 331 17.14 -4.38 10.65
CA ILE A 331 16.41 -3.73 9.57
C ILE A 331 17.11 -4.10 8.25
N GLY A 332 16.44 -4.86 7.39
CA GLY A 332 16.99 -5.34 6.11
C GLY A 332 16.68 -4.42 4.93
N LEU A 333 15.78 -3.47 5.16
CA LEU A 333 15.53 -2.35 4.26
C LEU A 333 15.10 -1.14 5.07
N LEU A 334 16.00 -0.17 5.22
CA LEU A 334 15.63 1.19 5.56
C LEU A 334 15.42 1.97 4.26
N ARG A 335 14.15 2.31 3.99
CA ARG A 335 13.75 3.27 2.96
C ARG A 335 14.12 4.67 3.44
N THR A 336 14.96 5.38 2.70
CA THR A 336 15.46 6.72 3.11
C THR A 336 14.62 7.87 2.57
N GLU A 337 13.65 7.58 1.71
CA GLU A 337 12.78 8.54 1.02
C GLU A 337 11.98 9.43 1.99
N PHE A 338 11.71 8.97 3.22
CA PHE A 338 11.01 9.75 4.25
C PHE A 338 11.69 11.06 4.63
N LEU A 339 12.99 11.20 4.35
CA LEU A 339 13.74 12.43 4.60
C LEU A 339 13.58 13.46 3.49
N PHE A 340 13.23 12.98 2.30
CA PHE A 340 13.34 13.71 1.05
C PHE A 340 11.99 14.05 0.43
N GLY A 341 10.97 13.22 0.66
CA GLY A 341 9.64 13.38 0.07
C GLY A 341 8.97 14.70 0.46
N GLY A 342 8.27 15.32 -0.50
CA GLY A 342 7.44 16.51 -0.27
C GLY A 342 8.20 17.81 0.04
N ARG A 343 9.54 17.82 -0.03
CA ARG A 343 10.35 19.01 0.28
C ARG A 343 10.72 19.77 -0.99
N GLU A 344 10.76 21.11 -0.88
CA GLU A 344 11.28 22.00 -1.93
C GLU A 344 12.81 21.99 -2.01
N GLN A 345 13.49 21.66 -0.90
CA GLN A 345 14.95 21.60 -0.81
C GLN A 345 15.39 20.29 -0.17
N PHE A 346 16.48 19.72 -0.68
CA PHE A 346 17.09 18.54 -0.11
C PHE A 346 17.58 18.83 1.33
N PRO A 347 17.33 17.93 2.29
CA PRO A 347 17.87 18.08 3.63
C PRO A 347 19.39 18.06 3.58
N ASP A 348 20.02 18.96 4.32
CA ASP A 348 21.46 18.98 4.43
C ASP A 348 21.99 17.76 5.21
N GLU A 349 23.31 17.60 5.21
CA GLU A 349 23.98 16.49 5.89
C GLU A 349 23.67 16.42 7.40
N GLN A 350 23.50 17.55 8.09
CA GLN A 350 23.23 17.59 9.52
C GLN A 350 21.79 17.17 9.82
N GLU A 351 20.84 17.64 9.01
CA GLU A 351 19.43 17.24 9.09
C GLU A 351 19.28 15.73 8.86
N GLN A 352 19.93 15.20 7.82
CA GLN A 352 19.95 13.78 7.52
C GLN A 352 20.56 12.98 8.69
N GLU A 353 21.72 13.39 9.19
CA GLU A 353 22.39 12.73 10.31
C GLU A 353 21.50 12.72 11.57
N ALA A 354 20.88 13.84 11.91
CA ALA A 354 19.99 13.94 13.06
C ALA A 354 18.79 13.00 12.94
N ALA A 355 18.20 12.90 11.75
CA ALA A 355 17.06 12.03 11.52
C ALA A 355 17.44 10.54 11.54
N TYR A 356 18.55 10.15 10.90
CA TYR A 356 19.08 8.79 11.00
C TYR A 356 19.40 8.41 12.44
N ARG A 357 20.02 9.30 13.22
CA ARG A 357 20.31 9.06 14.65
C ARG A 357 19.04 8.79 15.47
N ARG A 358 17.95 9.52 15.22
CA ARG A 358 16.67 9.28 15.91
C ARG A 358 16.12 7.90 15.58
N LEU A 359 16.06 7.55 14.30
CA LEU A 359 15.58 6.25 13.84
C LEU A 359 16.44 5.09 14.37
N PHE A 360 17.75 5.23 14.30
CA PHE A 360 18.71 4.22 14.76
C PHE A 360 18.59 3.98 16.28
N ARG A 361 18.39 5.05 17.06
CA ARG A 361 18.13 4.95 18.51
C ARG A 361 16.78 4.30 18.81
N ALA A 362 15.75 4.66 18.05
CA ALA A 362 14.42 4.09 18.20
C ALA A 362 14.45 2.56 18.01
N PHE A 363 15.13 2.08 16.96
CA PHE A 363 15.34 0.64 16.77
C PHE A 363 16.21 0.03 17.87
N ALA A 364 17.35 0.65 18.19
CA ALA A 364 18.32 0.09 19.14
C ALA A 364 17.80 0.03 20.58
N ALA A 365 16.86 0.89 20.97
CA ALA A 365 16.32 0.94 22.33
C ALA A 365 15.55 -0.33 22.71
N GLY A 366 14.88 -0.98 21.75
CA GLY A 366 14.11 -2.20 21.98
C GLY A 366 14.89 -3.50 21.72
N GLN A 367 16.17 -3.43 21.32
CA GLN A 367 16.92 -4.59 20.84
C GLN A 367 18.00 -5.07 21.82
N PRO A 368 17.84 -6.25 22.44
CA PRO A 368 18.87 -6.85 23.29
C PRO A 368 20.00 -7.51 22.49
N GLN A 369 19.77 -7.89 21.22
CA GLN A 369 20.73 -8.59 20.36
C GLN A 369 20.62 -8.09 18.92
N GLY A 370 21.75 -7.80 18.26
CA GLY A 370 21.79 -7.41 16.85
C GLY A 370 21.38 -5.95 16.60
N LYS A 371 22.28 -5.17 16.01
CA LYS A 371 22.06 -3.74 15.69
C LYS A 371 22.33 -3.47 14.21
N THR A 372 21.94 -4.41 13.35
CA THR A 372 22.18 -4.28 11.91
C THR A 372 21.08 -3.47 11.25
N ILE A 373 21.47 -2.47 10.47
CA ILE A 373 20.56 -1.69 9.63
C ILE A 373 21.16 -1.64 8.22
N ILE A 374 20.41 -2.11 7.23
CA ILE A 374 20.74 -2.00 5.82
C ILE A 374 20.03 -0.76 5.26
N ALA A 375 20.78 0.31 5.04
CA ALA A 375 20.26 1.56 4.49
C ALA A 375 20.29 1.52 2.97
N ARG A 376 19.11 1.65 2.34
CA ARG A 376 19.01 1.89 0.90
C ARG A 376 19.24 3.38 0.65
N THR A 377 20.18 3.72 -0.23
CA THR A 377 20.33 5.13 -0.66
C THR A 377 19.06 5.60 -1.37
N LEU A 378 18.92 6.91 -1.58
CA LEU A 378 17.69 7.50 -2.11
C LEU A 378 17.23 6.82 -3.42
N ASP A 379 16.02 6.25 -3.41
CA ASP A 379 15.32 5.78 -4.61
C ASP A 379 14.16 6.72 -4.94
N ALA A 380 14.49 7.82 -5.62
CA ALA A 380 13.54 8.80 -6.14
C ALA A 380 13.46 8.73 -7.66
N GLY A 381 12.42 9.30 -8.27
CA GLY A 381 12.33 9.56 -9.71
C GLY A 381 11.26 8.78 -10.50
N ALA A 382 10.41 7.96 -9.86
CA ALA A 382 9.32 7.26 -10.53
C ALA A 382 7.93 7.83 -10.17
N ASP A 383 7.36 7.38 -9.05
CA ASP A 383 5.91 7.51 -8.81
C ASP A 383 5.52 8.64 -7.83
N LYS A 384 6.50 9.32 -7.22
CA LYS A 384 6.27 10.33 -6.16
C LYS A 384 6.86 11.70 -6.53
N PRO A 385 6.17 12.81 -6.21
CA PRO A 385 6.72 14.14 -6.45
C PRO A 385 7.91 14.39 -5.52
N PHE A 386 9.05 14.73 -6.11
CA PHE A 386 10.23 15.19 -5.39
C PHE A 386 10.60 16.59 -5.88
N PRO A 387 9.94 17.66 -5.39
CA PRO A 387 10.18 19.03 -5.86
C PRO A 387 11.66 19.45 -5.73
N ALA A 388 12.32 19.05 -4.64
CA ALA A 388 13.76 19.25 -4.44
C ALA A 388 14.62 18.60 -5.54
N LEU A 389 14.19 17.46 -6.09
CA LEU A 389 14.86 16.78 -7.18
C LEU A 389 14.64 17.52 -8.51
N GLU A 390 13.42 17.98 -8.79
CA GLU A 390 13.11 18.78 -9.99
C GLU A 390 13.97 20.05 -10.08
N ALA A 391 14.25 20.70 -8.95
CA ALA A 391 15.15 21.84 -8.90
C ALA A 391 16.61 21.50 -9.29
N LEU A 392 17.03 20.25 -9.09
CA LEU A 392 18.39 19.77 -9.33
C LEU A 392 18.60 19.23 -10.75
N ILE A 393 17.63 18.49 -11.28
CA ILE A 393 17.72 17.80 -12.58
C ILE A 393 16.82 18.39 -13.67
N GLY A 394 16.02 19.41 -13.34
CA GLY A 394 15.00 19.96 -14.21
C GLY A 394 13.67 19.23 -14.08
N SER A 395 12.67 19.64 -14.87
CA SER A 395 11.36 18.99 -14.87
C SER A 395 11.49 17.50 -15.20
N LEU A 396 11.02 16.67 -14.27
CA LEU A 396 10.91 15.22 -14.39
C LEU A 396 9.76 14.80 -15.34
N GLN A 397 9.48 15.59 -16.40
CA GLN A 397 8.57 15.19 -17.47
C GLN A 397 9.27 14.18 -18.39
N GLU A 398 9.63 13.03 -17.82
CA GLU A 398 10.06 11.87 -18.58
C GLU A 398 8.82 11.13 -19.09
N ALA A 399 8.87 10.66 -20.33
CA ALA A 399 7.77 9.86 -20.89
C ALA A 399 7.53 8.55 -20.11
N ASN A 400 8.57 8.03 -19.44
CA ASN A 400 8.51 6.81 -18.64
C ASN A 400 9.41 6.95 -17.39
N PRO A 401 8.94 7.62 -16.32
CA PRO A 401 9.76 7.88 -15.13
C PRO A 401 10.32 6.59 -14.48
N ALA A 402 9.52 5.52 -14.47
CA ALA A 402 9.97 4.21 -14.02
C ALA A 402 11.18 3.67 -14.79
N LEU A 403 11.38 4.05 -16.05
CA LEU A 403 12.49 3.59 -16.89
C LEU A 403 13.65 4.61 -16.96
N GLY A 404 13.49 5.81 -16.41
CA GLY A 404 14.39 6.95 -16.62
C GLY A 404 15.34 7.26 -15.47
N LEU A 405 15.46 8.54 -15.12
CA LEU A 405 16.44 9.05 -14.15
C LEU A 405 15.98 8.82 -12.71
N ARG A 406 16.20 7.59 -12.22
CA ARG A 406 15.83 7.18 -10.85
C ARG A 406 16.91 6.40 -10.10
N GLY A 407 16.77 6.32 -8.78
CA GLY A 407 17.64 5.54 -7.89
C GLY A 407 19.12 5.87 -8.06
N ALA A 408 19.96 4.83 -8.23
CA ALA A 408 21.41 5.00 -8.41
C ALA A 408 21.80 5.96 -9.54
N ARG A 409 20.99 6.11 -10.58
CA ARG A 409 21.30 6.99 -11.71
C ARG A 409 21.33 8.46 -11.30
N ILE A 410 20.43 8.87 -10.41
CA ILE A 410 20.45 10.23 -9.82
C ILE A 410 21.77 10.44 -9.08
N HIS A 411 22.20 9.47 -8.28
CA HIS A 411 23.47 9.54 -7.56
C HIS A 411 24.69 9.61 -8.48
N LEU A 412 24.66 8.93 -9.62
CA LEU A 412 25.76 8.96 -10.58
C LEU A 412 25.82 10.28 -11.37
N CYS A 413 24.67 10.92 -11.61
CA CYS A 413 24.62 12.27 -12.17
C CYS A 413 24.98 13.35 -11.14
N HIS A 414 24.60 13.15 -9.87
CA HIS A 414 24.76 14.11 -8.78
C HIS A 414 25.46 13.48 -7.58
N GLU A 415 26.75 13.18 -7.73
CA GLU A 415 27.50 12.43 -6.73
C GLU A 415 27.57 13.11 -5.36
N GLU A 416 27.49 14.44 -5.27
CA GLU A 416 27.50 15.14 -3.98
C GLU A 416 26.26 14.82 -3.14
N LEU A 417 25.11 14.58 -3.77
CA LEU A 417 23.90 14.11 -3.09
C LEU A 417 24.18 12.78 -2.38
N LEU A 418 24.85 11.86 -3.07
CA LEU A 418 25.26 10.59 -2.48
C LEU A 418 26.30 10.78 -1.37
N ARG A 419 27.32 11.62 -1.59
CA ARG A 419 28.37 11.87 -0.59
C ARG A 419 27.79 12.42 0.72
N GLN A 420 26.87 13.38 0.64
CA GLN A 420 26.15 13.90 1.82
C GLN A 420 25.38 12.80 2.55
N GLN A 421 24.61 12.00 1.81
CA GLN A 421 23.83 10.90 2.40
C GLN A 421 24.73 9.86 3.08
N LEU A 422 25.83 9.47 2.44
CA LEU A 422 26.82 8.55 3.00
C LEU A 422 27.46 9.11 4.27
N ARG A 423 27.89 10.38 4.27
CA ARG A 423 28.47 11.03 5.46
C ARG A 423 27.48 11.04 6.63
N ALA A 424 26.23 11.39 6.37
CA ALA A 424 25.17 11.38 7.37
C ALA A 424 24.90 9.98 7.96
N LEU A 425 24.77 8.95 7.11
CA LEU A 425 24.55 7.56 7.53
C LEU A 425 25.71 7.02 8.37
N LEU A 426 26.96 7.22 7.92
CA LEU A 426 28.15 6.72 8.61
C LEU A 426 28.34 7.37 9.99
N ARG A 427 28.12 8.69 10.09
CA ARG A 427 28.19 9.39 11.39
C ARG A 427 27.06 8.98 12.32
N ALA A 428 25.85 8.80 11.81
CA ALA A 428 24.72 8.31 12.60
C ALA A 428 24.99 6.90 13.13
N ALA A 429 25.56 6.01 12.32
CA ALA A 429 25.93 4.66 12.73
C ALA A 429 26.95 4.68 13.87
N GLN A 430 28.03 5.47 13.76
CA GLN A 430 29.02 5.61 14.83
C GLN A 430 28.38 6.17 16.12
N ALA A 431 27.54 7.20 16.01
CA ALA A 431 26.94 7.87 17.16
C ALA A 431 25.92 7.00 17.93
N THR A 432 25.46 5.91 17.33
CA THR A 432 24.43 5.02 17.88
C THR A 432 24.90 3.59 18.11
N GLY A 433 26.10 3.23 17.59
CA GLY A 433 26.63 1.88 17.65
C GLY A 433 25.88 0.89 16.77
N ILE A 434 25.21 1.37 15.71
CA ILE A 434 24.56 0.52 14.70
C ILE A 434 25.62 -0.08 13.77
N THR A 435 25.47 -1.37 13.47
CA THR A 435 26.18 -2.03 12.37
C THR A 435 25.49 -1.68 11.07
N LEU A 436 25.99 -0.65 10.40
CA LEU A 436 25.42 -0.17 9.14
C LEU A 436 25.88 -1.03 7.96
N GLN A 437 24.96 -1.30 7.04
CA GLN A 437 25.26 -1.74 5.68
C GLN A 437 24.63 -0.77 4.69
N ILE A 438 25.22 -0.62 3.50
CA ILE A 438 24.77 0.31 2.47
C ILE A 438 24.31 -0.48 1.26
N MET A 439 23.16 -0.12 0.71
CA MET A 439 22.58 -0.75 -0.45
C MET A 439 22.17 0.28 -1.50
N PHE A 440 22.53 0.03 -2.76
CA PHE A 440 22.17 0.91 -3.87
C PHE A 440 20.97 0.37 -4.67
N PRO A 441 19.93 1.19 -4.94
CA PRO A 441 18.77 0.82 -5.76
C PRO A 441 19.05 0.95 -7.26
N MET A 442 18.22 0.34 -8.09
CA MET A 442 18.13 0.52 -9.55
C MET A 442 19.44 0.25 -10.31
N ILE A 443 20.26 -0.68 -9.83
CA ILE A 443 21.48 -1.12 -10.52
C ILE A 443 21.12 -1.91 -11.77
N ALA A 444 21.82 -1.65 -12.88
CA ALA A 444 21.71 -2.40 -14.12
C ALA A 444 23.06 -2.92 -14.63
N THR A 445 24.16 -2.25 -14.31
CA THR A 445 25.50 -2.51 -14.88
C THR A 445 26.58 -2.62 -13.81
N LEU A 446 27.71 -3.23 -14.19
CA LEU A 446 28.87 -3.38 -13.29
C LEU A 446 29.59 -2.03 -13.07
N GLU A 447 29.58 -1.17 -14.07
CA GLU A 447 30.17 0.16 -14.05
C GLU A 447 29.52 1.04 -12.98
N GLU A 448 28.19 1.02 -12.90
CA GLU A 448 27.42 1.71 -11.85
C GLU A 448 27.88 1.24 -10.45
N VAL A 449 27.93 -0.07 -10.22
CA VAL A 449 28.37 -0.64 -8.93
C VAL A 449 29.79 -0.22 -8.58
N ARG A 450 30.72 -0.29 -9.53
CA ARG A 450 32.12 0.11 -9.31
C ARG A 450 32.23 1.57 -8.94
N ARG A 451 31.49 2.46 -9.61
CA ARG A 451 31.52 3.89 -9.29
C ARG A 451 30.92 4.17 -7.92
N LEU A 452 29.76 3.63 -7.61
CA LEU A 452 29.08 3.81 -6.31
C LEU A 452 29.93 3.29 -5.15
N ARG A 453 30.58 2.14 -5.32
CA ARG A 453 31.51 1.59 -4.33
C ARG A 453 32.73 2.48 -4.15
N ALA A 454 33.32 3.00 -5.23
CA ALA A 454 34.43 3.94 -5.13
C ALA A 454 34.03 5.19 -4.35
N LEU A 455 32.84 5.74 -4.60
CA LEU A 455 32.30 6.88 -3.83
C LEU A 455 32.13 6.57 -2.35
N THR A 456 31.68 5.36 -2.01
CA THR A 456 31.57 4.92 -0.60
C THR A 456 32.94 4.84 0.07
N GLU A 457 33.94 4.26 -0.60
CA GLU A 457 35.30 4.16 -0.06
C GLU A 457 35.97 5.53 0.06
N GLU A 458 35.77 6.45 -0.89
CA GLU A 458 36.24 7.84 -0.83
C GLU A 458 35.70 8.54 0.43
N VAL A 459 34.39 8.47 0.66
CA VAL A 459 33.74 9.09 1.83
C VAL A 459 34.18 8.42 3.14
N LEU A 460 34.30 7.09 3.15
CA LEU A 460 34.74 6.36 4.33
C LEU A 460 36.18 6.79 4.71
N ALA A 461 37.09 6.87 3.73
CA ALA A 461 38.45 7.32 3.95
C ALA A 461 38.51 8.79 4.43
N GLU A 462 37.69 9.68 3.88
CA GLU A 462 37.55 11.07 4.33
C GLU A 462 37.19 11.12 5.83
N LEU A 463 36.16 10.38 6.23
CA LEU A 463 35.68 10.39 7.62
C LEU A 463 36.64 9.68 8.58
N GLU A 464 37.29 8.60 8.15
CA GLU A 464 38.31 7.93 8.95
C GLU A 464 39.52 8.83 9.21
N GLY A 465 39.91 9.65 8.22
CA GLY A 465 40.90 10.71 8.40
C GLY A 465 40.49 11.78 9.42
N ARG A 466 39.18 11.96 9.64
CA ARG A 466 38.59 12.85 10.66
C ARG A 466 38.26 12.14 11.99
N GLY A 467 38.74 10.91 12.17
CA GLY A 467 38.58 10.16 13.42
C GLY A 467 37.32 9.29 13.52
N LEU A 468 36.52 9.18 12.46
CA LEU A 468 35.42 8.21 12.42
C LEU A 468 35.99 6.77 12.44
N ARG A 469 35.39 5.89 13.23
CA ARG A 469 35.74 4.48 13.38
C ARG A 469 34.46 3.67 13.46
N LEU A 470 34.26 2.81 12.46
CA LEU A 470 33.16 1.84 12.42
C LEU A 470 33.73 0.43 12.45
N THR A 471 33.25 -0.38 13.38
CA THR A 471 33.64 -1.78 13.52
C THR A 471 32.36 -2.64 13.64
N PRO A 472 32.05 -3.50 12.66
CA PRO A 472 32.77 -3.70 11.40
C PRO A 472 32.62 -2.48 10.45
N ARG A 473 33.48 -2.40 9.43
CA ARG A 473 33.25 -1.51 8.29
C ARG A 473 31.94 -1.89 7.58
N PRO A 474 31.20 -0.92 7.02
CA PRO A 474 29.93 -1.19 6.38
C PRO A 474 30.12 -2.05 5.13
N ALA A 475 29.33 -3.12 5.03
CA ALA A 475 29.22 -3.91 3.80
C ALA A 475 28.48 -3.09 2.74
N VAL A 476 28.86 -3.26 1.47
CA VAL A 476 28.24 -2.59 0.32
C VAL A 476 27.55 -3.63 -0.56
N GLY A 477 26.23 -3.53 -0.62
CA GLY A 477 25.37 -4.38 -1.45
C GLY A 477 24.59 -3.59 -2.48
N ILE A 478 23.79 -4.31 -3.25
CA ILE A 478 22.89 -3.72 -4.24
C ILE A 478 21.50 -4.34 -4.12
N MET A 479 20.49 -3.54 -4.46
CA MET A 479 19.16 -4.06 -4.71
C MET A 479 19.12 -4.68 -6.11
N VAL A 480 18.75 -5.95 -6.20
CA VAL A 480 18.53 -6.65 -7.47
C VAL A 480 17.06 -6.54 -7.80
N GLU A 481 16.73 -5.47 -8.51
CA GLU A 481 15.36 -5.12 -8.89
C GLU A 481 15.20 -4.81 -10.38
N THR A 482 16.29 -4.88 -11.16
CA THR A 482 16.24 -4.80 -12.62
C THR A 482 16.49 -6.19 -13.23
N PRO A 483 15.89 -6.51 -14.39
CA PRO A 483 16.19 -7.75 -15.11
C PRO A 483 17.67 -7.84 -15.49
N ALA A 484 18.30 -6.70 -15.83
CA ALA A 484 19.71 -6.62 -16.13
C ALA A 484 20.58 -7.07 -14.95
N ALA A 485 20.29 -6.60 -13.72
CA ALA A 485 21.00 -7.04 -12.53
C ALA A 485 20.78 -8.53 -12.22
N ALA A 486 19.56 -9.05 -12.43
CA ALA A 486 19.28 -10.47 -12.25
C ALA A 486 20.05 -11.34 -13.25
N LEU A 487 20.11 -10.93 -14.51
CA LEU A 487 20.85 -11.62 -15.57
C LEU A 487 22.37 -11.58 -15.35
N MET A 488 22.88 -10.46 -14.84
CA MET A 488 24.31 -10.22 -14.57
C MET A 488 24.75 -10.58 -13.14
N ALA A 489 23.92 -11.29 -12.37
CA ALA A 489 24.14 -11.49 -10.94
C ALA A 489 25.48 -12.18 -10.62
N ASP A 490 25.98 -13.09 -11.46
CA ASP A 490 27.27 -13.76 -11.29
C ASP A 490 28.47 -12.79 -11.44
N VAL A 491 28.35 -11.83 -12.36
CA VAL A 491 29.36 -10.79 -12.56
C VAL A 491 29.30 -9.77 -11.41
N LEU A 492 28.09 -9.31 -11.07
CA LEU A 492 27.88 -8.32 -10.01
C LEU A 492 28.29 -8.85 -8.62
N ALA A 493 28.13 -10.15 -8.36
CA ALA A 493 28.50 -10.79 -7.10
C ALA A 493 29.99 -10.68 -6.76
N ARG A 494 30.84 -10.39 -7.75
CA ARG A 494 32.27 -10.18 -7.55
C ARG A 494 32.59 -8.78 -7.03
N ALA A 495 31.69 -7.82 -7.26
CA ALA A 495 31.88 -6.42 -6.94
C ALA A 495 31.18 -5.97 -5.63
N VAL A 496 30.20 -6.75 -5.16
CA VAL A 496 29.38 -6.45 -3.97
C VAL A 496 29.57 -7.47 -2.85
N ASP A 497 29.18 -7.10 -1.64
CA ASP A 497 29.25 -7.95 -0.46
C ASP A 497 27.97 -8.79 -0.27
N PHE A 498 26.81 -8.27 -0.71
CA PHE A 498 25.51 -8.94 -0.64
C PHE A 498 24.54 -8.44 -1.72
N PHE A 499 23.46 -9.20 -1.94
CA PHE A 499 22.31 -8.81 -2.72
C PHE A 499 21.07 -8.69 -1.84
N SER A 500 20.17 -7.77 -2.16
CA SER A 500 18.78 -7.82 -1.68
C SER A 500 17.84 -7.73 -2.87
N ILE A 501 16.94 -8.69 -3.04
CA ILE A 501 16.02 -8.69 -4.19
C ILE A 501 14.84 -7.78 -3.86
N GLY A 502 14.66 -6.72 -4.65
CA GLY A 502 13.51 -5.82 -4.60
C GLY A 502 12.38 -6.37 -5.47
N THR A 503 11.50 -7.17 -4.86
CA THR A 503 10.53 -7.99 -5.62
C THR A 503 9.50 -7.18 -6.40
N ASN A 504 9.10 -6.02 -5.89
CA ASN A 504 8.08 -5.18 -6.53
C ASN A 504 8.57 -4.61 -7.87
N ASP A 505 9.78 -4.06 -7.89
CA ASP A 505 10.38 -3.47 -9.09
C ASP A 505 10.91 -4.57 -10.03
N LEU A 506 11.47 -5.66 -9.48
CA LEU A 506 11.85 -6.82 -10.30
C LEU A 506 10.65 -7.37 -11.06
N TYR A 507 9.50 -7.50 -10.41
CA TYR A 507 8.28 -7.93 -11.08
C TYR A 507 7.89 -6.97 -12.20
N GLN A 508 7.79 -5.68 -11.88
CA GLN A 508 7.37 -4.65 -12.83
C GLN A 508 8.22 -4.67 -14.11
N TYR A 509 9.54 -4.77 -13.98
CA TYR A 509 10.43 -4.73 -15.16
C TYR A 509 10.59 -6.08 -15.85
N VAL A 510 10.50 -7.21 -15.14
CA VAL A 510 10.51 -8.54 -15.79
C VAL A 510 9.22 -8.76 -16.58
N MET A 511 8.08 -8.32 -16.04
CA MET A 511 6.77 -8.48 -16.67
C MET A 511 6.40 -7.33 -17.60
N ALA A 512 7.15 -6.23 -17.57
CA ALA A 512 6.83 -4.97 -18.26
C ALA A 512 5.42 -4.45 -17.89
N VAL A 513 5.08 -4.51 -16.61
CA VAL A 513 3.79 -4.10 -16.06
C VAL A 513 4.00 -2.99 -15.03
N ASP A 514 3.51 -1.80 -15.35
CA ASP A 514 3.42 -0.70 -14.38
C ASP A 514 2.28 -0.97 -13.39
N ARG A 515 2.63 -1.13 -12.11
CA ARG A 515 1.65 -1.39 -11.04
C ARG A 515 0.71 -0.20 -10.76
N THR A 516 1.10 1.01 -11.15
CA THR A 516 0.29 2.22 -11.00
C THR A 516 -0.72 2.39 -12.13
N ASN A 517 -0.51 1.67 -13.25
CA ASN A 517 -1.38 1.74 -14.42
C ASN A 517 -2.57 0.77 -14.26
N GLY A 518 -3.76 1.32 -13.99
CA GLY A 518 -4.98 0.56 -13.75
C GLY A 518 -5.37 -0.42 -14.86
N ARG A 519 -5.02 -0.15 -16.13
CA ARG A 519 -5.32 -1.05 -17.27
C ARG A 519 -4.55 -2.35 -17.22
N VAL A 520 -3.34 -2.33 -16.68
CA VAL A 520 -2.42 -3.49 -16.67
C VAL A 520 -2.10 -3.99 -15.27
N ALA A 521 -2.50 -3.28 -14.21
CA ALA A 521 -2.23 -3.67 -12.83
C ALA A 521 -2.78 -5.07 -12.46
N SER A 522 -3.80 -5.58 -13.18
CA SER A 522 -4.28 -6.96 -13.03
C SER A 522 -3.26 -8.03 -13.45
N LEU A 523 -2.26 -7.65 -14.27
CA LEU A 523 -1.12 -8.48 -14.65
C LEU A 523 0.00 -8.40 -13.60
N PHE A 524 -0.14 -7.57 -12.57
CA PHE A 524 0.77 -7.53 -11.43
C PHE A 524 0.33 -8.57 -10.38
N GLY A 525 1.19 -9.56 -10.14
CA GLY A 525 0.89 -10.75 -9.35
C GLY A 525 2.07 -11.17 -8.48
N ARG A 526 1.83 -12.11 -7.56
CA ARG A 526 2.89 -12.62 -6.66
C ARG A 526 3.63 -13.84 -7.21
N LEU A 527 3.04 -14.50 -8.20
CA LEU A 527 3.36 -15.89 -8.55
C LEU A 527 3.67 -16.06 -10.05
N GLU A 528 4.46 -15.17 -10.63
CA GLU A 528 4.88 -15.32 -12.02
C GLU A 528 6.15 -16.18 -12.18
N PRO A 529 6.13 -17.24 -13.01
CA PRO A 529 7.28 -18.12 -13.20
C PRO A 529 8.56 -17.39 -13.64
N ALA A 530 8.43 -16.34 -14.47
CA ALA A 530 9.56 -15.55 -14.94
C ALA A 530 10.30 -14.86 -13.78
N VAL A 531 9.55 -14.28 -12.83
CA VAL A 531 10.09 -13.59 -11.66
C VAL A 531 10.72 -14.58 -10.69
N TRP A 532 10.08 -15.72 -10.45
CA TRP A 532 10.65 -16.79 -9.62
C TRP A 532 11.94 -17.37 -10.19
N ARG A 533 12.04 -17.53 -11.51
CA ARG A 533 13.28 -17.93 -12.18
C ARG A 533 14.38 -16.89 -12.06
N ALA A 534 14.05 -15.59 -12.15
CA ALA A 534 15.00 -14.50 -11.91
C ALA A 534 15.52 -14.52 -10.46
N ILE A 535 14.64 -14.68 -9.47
CA ILE A 535 15.02 -14.85 -8.05
C ILE A 535 15.97 -16.04 -7.87
N ALA A 536 15.64 -17.19 -8.45
CA ALA A 536 16.47 -18.39 -8.37
C ALA A 536 17.83 -18.22 -9.07
N GLN A 537 17.91 -17.44 -10.14
CA GLN A 537 19.18 -17.10 -10.79
C GLN A 537 20.07 -16.26 -9.86
N VAL A 538 19.52 -15.21 -9.24
CA VAL A 538 20.25 -14.37 -8.28
C VAL A 538 20.70 -15.18 -7.07
N ALA A 539 19.83 -16.02 -6.52
CA ALA A 539 20.16 -16.90 -5.39
C ALA A 539 21.31 -17.85 -5.71
N ARG A 540 21.30 -18.48 -6.91
CA ARG A 540 22.39 -19.35 -7.38
C ARG A 540 23.69 -18.57 -7.55
N ALA A 541 23.66 -17.40 -8.17
CA ALA A 541 24.84 -16.56 -8.35
C ALA A 541 25.45 -16.14 -7.00
N GLY A 542 24.60 -15.76 -6.03
CA GLY A 542 25.04 -15.46 -4.67
C GLY A 542 25.73 -16.64 -4.01
N GLN A 543 25.11 -17.83 -4.05
CA GLN A 543 25.72 -19.06 -3.50
C GLN A 543 27.06 -19.40 -4.16
N GLN A 544 27.15 -19.34 -5.49
CA GLN A 544 28.38 -19.64 -6.23
C GLN A 544 29.55 -18.73 -5.85
N HIS A 545 29.26 -17.47 -5.50
CA HIS A 545 30.24 -16.47 -5.12
C HIS A 545 30.35 -16.24 -3.60
N GLY A 546 29.67 -17.04 -2.78
CA GLY A 546 29.67 -16.89 -1.33
C GLY A 546 29.08 -15.55 -0.84
N ARG A 547 28.13 -14.99 -1.59
CA ARG A 547 27.43 -13.74 -1.24
C ARG A 547 26.10 -14.03 -0.60
N LEU A 548 25.78 -13.26 0.43
CA LEU A 548 24.46 -13.29 1.06
C LEU A 548 23.42 -12.79 0.06
N VAL A 549 22.29 -13.48 -0.03
CA VAL A 549 21.12 -13.06 -0.81
C VAL A 549 19.97 -12.87 0.15
N ALA A 550 19.48 -11.65 0.20
CA ALA A 550 18.29 -11.23 0.91
C ALA A 550 17.12 -11.04 -0.05
N VAL A 551 15.90 -11.05 0.47
CA VAL A 551 14.70 -10.59 -0.24
C VAL A 551 13.99 -9.58 0.64
N CYS A 552 13.64 -8.43 0.04
CA CYS A 552 12.80 -7.43 0.67
C CYS A 552 11.50 -7.22 -0.12
N GLY A 553 10.46 -6.78 0.59
CA GLY A 553 9.12 -6.56 0.05
C GLY A 553 8.11 -7.60 0.52
N GLU A 554 6.94 -7.62 -0.12
CA GLU A 554 5.78 -8.37 0.34
C GLU A 554 5.97 -9.89 0.28
N LEU A 555 6.69 -10.39 -0.73
CA LEU A 555 6.94 -11.83 -0.88
C LEU A 555 7.71 -12.42 0.32
N ALA A 556 8.60 -11.64 0.93
CA ALA A 556 9.36 -12.09 2.10
C ALA A 556 8.47 -12.24 3.34
N GLY A 557 7.39 -11.46 3.44
CA GLY A 557 6.47 -11.44 4.57
C GLY A 557 5.35 -12.48 4.51
N ASP A 558 5.15 -13.13 3.36
CA ASP A 558 4.12 -14.15 3.23
C ASP A 558 4.62 -15.47 3.86
N PRO A 559 3.91 -16.04 4.86
CA PRO A 559 4.35 -17.24 5.56
C PRO A 559 4.50 -18.46 4.66
N LEU A 560 3.78 -18.54 3.53
CA LEU A 560 3.93 -19.64 2.58
C LEU A 560 5.11 -19.40 1.65
N ILE A 561 5.31 -18.17 1.19
CA ILE A 561 6.34 -17.81 0.18
C ILE A 561 7.72 -17.61 0.81
N GLY A 562 7.83 -16.92 1.94
CA GLY A 562 9.10 -16.61 2.61
C GLY A 562 10.02 -17.83 2.79
N PRO A 563 9.52 -18.95 3.36
CA PRO A 563 10.30 -20.19 3.47
C PRO A 563 10.71 -20.82 2.14
N LEU A 564 9.91 -20.66 1.08
CA LEU A 564 10.28 -21.14 -0.26
C LEU A 564 11.44 -20.34 -0.85
N LEU A 565 11.48 -19.02 -0.61
CA LEU A 565 12.64 -18.19 -0.97
C LEU A 565 13.91 -18.68 -0.27
N VAL A 566 13.82 -19.09 1.00
CA VAL A 566 14.94 -19.71 1.73
C VAL A 566 15.38 -21.02 1.06
N GLY A 567 14.42 -21.82 0.59
CA GLY A 567 14.64 -23.01 -0.23
C GLY A 567 15.40 -22.72 -1.53
N LEU A 568 15.17 -21.55 -2.16
CA LEU A 568 15.95 -21.11 -3.34
C LEU A 568 17.38 -20.69 -3.01
N GLY A 569 17.70 -20.46 -1.73
CA GLY A 569 19.03 -20.04 -1.30
C GLY A 569 19.09 -18.70 -0.60
N VAL A 570 17.96 -18.02 -0.41
CA VAL A 570 17.88 -16.77 0.36
C VAL A 570 18.21 -17.05 1.83
N ARG A 571 18.92 -16.14 2.48
CA ARG A 571 19.32 -16.26 3.89
C ARG A 571 18.92 -15.08 4.77
N GLU A 572 18.29 -14.07 4.18
CA GLU A 572 17.71 -12.93 4.88
C GLU A 572 16.35 -12.58 4.26
N LEU A 573 15.32 -12.45 5.10
CA LEU A 573 13.99 -12.04 4.70
C LEU A 573 13.64 -10.74 5.43
N SER A 574 13.34 -9.68 4.67
CA SER A 574 13.00 -8.38 5.22
C SER A 574 11.57 -7.98 4.85
N MET A 575 10.72 -7.77 5.87
CA MET A 575 9.26 -7.67 5.73
C MET A 575 8.64 -6.64 6.69
N ASN A 576 7.34 -6.37 6.56
CA ASN A 576 6.65 -5.50 7.52
C ASN A 576 6.60 -6.16 8.92
N PRO A 577 6.74 -5.40 10.02
CA PRO A 577 6.85 -5.95 11.37
C PRO A 577 5.76 -6.97 11.79
N PRO A 578 4.48 -6.82 11.42
CA PRO A 578 3.44 -7.79 11.78
C PRO A 578 3.67 -9.20 11.20
N ALA A 579 4.40 -9.33 10.09
CA ALA A 579 4.62 -10.61 9.41
C ALA A 579 5.74 -11.47 10.04
N LEU A 580 6.62 -10.87 10.84
CA LEU A 580 7.87 -11.48 11.32
C LEU A 580 7.62 -12.82 12.03
N LEU A 581 6.67 -12.85 12.98
CA LEU A 581 6.41 -14.04 13.80
C LEU A 581 5.78 -15.17 12.99
N ALA A 582 4.94 -14.84 12.02
CA ALA A 582 4.28 -15.80 11.14
C ALA A 582 5.30 -16.52 10.25
N VAL A 583 6.24 -15.76 9.66
CA VAL A 583 7.31 -16.32 8.85
C VAL A 583 8.28 -17.14 9.69
N LYS A 584 8.69 -16.65 10.88
CA LYS A 584 9.52 -17.41 11.83
C LYS A 584 8.90 -18.76 12.18
N GLU A 585 7.63 -18.75 12.55
CA GLU A 585 6.90 -19.97 12.87
C GLU A 585 6.93 -20.94 11.70
N ARG A 586 6.53 -20.49 10.51
CA ARG A 586 6.36 -21.37 9.36
C ARG A 586 7.71 -21.92 8.89
N LEU A 587 8.75 -21.10 8.86
CA LEU A 587 10.12 -21.52 8.53
C LEU A 587 10.60 -22.65 9.46
N ALA A 588 10.35 -22.53 10.77
CA ALA A 588 10.81 -23.47 11.78
C ALA A 588 10.02 -24.79 11.84
N ARG A 589 8.97 -24.96 11.03
CA ARG A 589 8.19 -26.22 10.98
C ARG A 589 8.86 -27.32 10.18
N GLN A 590 9.74 -26.97 9.24
CA GLN A 590 10.36 -27.92 8.31
C GLN A 590 11.86 -27.68 8.18
N PRO A 591 12.66 -28.73 7.90
CA PRO A 591 14.08 -28.58 7.67
C PRO A 591 14.36 -27.89 6.34
N LEU A 592 15.55 -27.32 6.15
CA LEU A 592 15.93 -26.63 4.92
C LEU A 592 15.70 -27.50 3.66
N ALA A 593 16.02 -28.80 3.73
CA ALA A 593 15.88 -29.72 2.60
C ALA A 593 14.44 -29.79 2.06
N TYR A 594 13.43 -29.72 2.93
CA TYR A 594 12.03 -29.69 2.53
C TYR A 594 11.71 -28.42 1.73
N TRP A 595 12.15 -27.27 2.21
CA TRP A 595 11.93 -25.99 1.53
C TRP A 595 12.65 -25.93 0.18
N GLN A 596 13.85 -26.53 0.08
CA GLN A 596 14.58 -26.66 -1.17
C GLN A 596 13.81 -27.50 -2.19
N GLU A 597 13.27 -28.65 -1.77
CA GLU A 597 12.47 -29.52 -2.64
C GLU A 597 11.22 -28.79 -3.15
N GLN A 598 10.45 -28.15 -2.26
CA GLN A 598 9.24 -27.43 -2.66
C GLN A 598 9.55 -26.24 -3.58
N ALA A 599 10.62 -25.49 -3.30
CA ALA A 599 11.05 -24.40 -4.15
C ALA A 599 11.46 -24.88 -5.55
N GLN A 600 12.16 -26.03 -5.65
CA GLN A 600 12.49 -26.63 -6.94
C GLN A 600 11.24 -27.08 -7.72
N ARG A 601 10.23 -27.63 -7.05
CA ARG A 601 8.94 -27.98 -7.67
C ARG A 601 8.24 -26.74 -8.23
N LEU A 602 8.21 -25.64 -7.50
CA LEU A 602 7.60 -24.38 -7.97
C LEU A 602 8.27 -23.82 -9.22
N LEU A 603 9.59 -23.97 -9.36
CA LEU A 603 10.30 -23.52 -10.56
C LEU A 603 9.93 -24.31 -11.84
N GLN A 604 9.27 -25.47 -11.69
CA GLN A 604 8.76 -26.27 -12.81
C GLN A 604 7.43 -25.74 -13.35
N ALA A 605 6.72 -24.86 -12.63
CA ALA A 605 5.48 -24.27 -13.12
C ALA A 605 5.72 -23.47 -14.40
N GLU A 606 4.80 -23.61 -15.36
CA GLU A 606 4.81 -22.88 -16.63
C GLU A 606 3.89 -21.65 -16.57
N THR A 607 2.89 -21.67 -15.68
CA THR A 607 1.92 -20.59 -15.51
C THR A 607 1.76 -20.15 -14.06
N ALA A 608 1.28 -18.92 -13.85
CA ALA A 608 0.96 -18.42 -12.51
C ALA A 608 -0.15 -19.23 -11.81
N ALA A 609 -1.11 -19.76 -12.57
CA ALA A 609 -2.19 -20.60 -12.03
C ALA A 609 -1.65 -21.94 -11.51
N GLU A 610 -0.70 -22.56 -12.22
CA GLU A 610 -0.01 -23.75 -11.74
C GLU A 610 0.80 -23.46 -10.47
N LEU A 611 1.52 -22.34 -10.44
CA LEU A 611 2.31 -21.94 -9.28
C LEU A 611 1.42 -21.71 -8.06
N GLN A 612 0.26 -21.05 -8.23
CA GLN A 612 -0.76 -20.90 -7.20
C GLN A 612 -1.28 -22.25 -6.70
N HIS A 613 -1.62 -23.17 -7.61
CA HIS A 613 -2.11 -24.50 -7.23
C HIS A 613 -1.05 -25.32 -6.46
N MET A 614 0.21 -25.24 -6.88
CA MET A 614 1.32 -25.86 -6.17
C MET A 614 1.51 -25.24 -4.78
N LEU A 615 1.39 -23.91 -4.64
CA LEU A 615 1.49 -23.22 -3.36
C LEU A 615 0.38 -23.67 -2.38
N GLU A 616 -0.85 -23.80 -2.87
CA GLU A 616 -1.99 -24.31 -2.09
C GLU A 616 -1.76 -25.75 -1.59
N SER A 617 -1.06 -26.59 -2.36
CA SER A 617 -0.73 -27.96 -1.95
C SER A 617 0.33 -28.03 -0.84
N ILE A 618 1.08 -26.95 -0.62
CA ILE A 618 2.13 -26.84 0.39
C ILE A 618 1.57 -26.29 1.71
N ALA A 619 0.51 -25.46 1.64
CA ALA A 619 -0.10 -24.76 2.77
C ALA A 619 -0.51 -25.72 3.90
#